data_AF-A0A1Q3M5N0-F1
#
_entry.id   AF-A0A1Q3M5N0-F1
#
_cell.length_a   1.000
_cell.length_b   1.000
_cell.length_c   1.000
_cell.angle_alpha   90.00
_cell.angle_beta   90.00
_cell.angle_gamma   90.00
#
_symmetry.space_group_name_H-M   'P 1'
#
loop_
_entity.id
_entity.type
_entity.pdbx_description
1 polymer ?
#
loop_
_entity_poly.entity_id
_entity_poly.type
_entity_poly.pdbx_seq_one_letter_code
_entity_poly.pdbx_strand_id
1 'polypeptide(L)'
;MKTIKLYLSVVLSILAMGAAAAQSNDPAYKNAMEKQIAAVDTAKTPAQLVSAGGAFERIALKYGGQWQPAYYVAFAYSQSVLFNPKDETVETKLAKAKEWLDKLDNFKEADKSEVAMLKGYYFMALITTNPSANGQKYFAQVMTNYKEAIALNPENPRPRLMLAVFEQNLPEFLRSKEDFCETMKTVGTLFEKEQKSIDKPYWGAGYYKMVAQKCAGNK
;
A
#
# COMPACT_ATOMS: atom_id res chain seq x y z
N MET A 1 -3.07 36.28 -26.21
CA MET A 1 -3.98 35.36 -25.46
C MET A 1 -3.34 34.04 -25.06
N LYS A 2 -2.64 33.29 -25.94
CA LYS A 2 -1.99 32.01 -25.59
C LYS A 2 -0.90 32.16 -24.51
N THR A 3 -0.07 33.20 -24.60
CA THR A 3 0.99 33.50 -23.63
C THR A 3 0.45 33.87 -22.25
N ILE A 4 -0.58 34.73 -22.17
CA ILE A 4 -1.24 35.09 -20.90
C ILE A 4 -1.90 33.87 -20.24
N LYS A 5 -2.55 32.99 -21.00
CA LYS A 5 -3.09 31.72 -20.49
C LYS A 5 -1.98 30.78 -19.99
N LEU A 6 -0.82 30.76 -20.66
CA LEU A 6 0.35 29.98 -20.25
C LEU A 6 0.95 30.50 -18.93
N TYR A 7 1.13 31.81 -18.78
CA TYR A 7 1.61 32.41 -17.52
C TYR A 7 0.64 32.18 -16.36
N LEU A 8 -0.67 32.34 -16.59
CA LEU A 8 -1.68 32.08 -15.56
C LEU A 8 -1.71 30.61 -15.13
N SER A 9 -1.53 29.68 -16.07
CA SER A 9 -1.40 28.24 -15.79
C SER A 9 -0.13 27.91 -15.00
N VAL A 10 1.00 28.55 -15.31
CA VAL A 10 2.27 28.35 -14.62
C VAL A 10 2.20 28.87 -13.18
N VAL A 11 1.65 30.07 -12.96
CA VAL A 11 1.48 30.65 -11.62
C VAL A 11 0.52 29.81 -10.76
N LEU A 12 -0.58 29.33 -11.31
CA LEU A 12 -1.54 28.49 -10.59
C LEU A 12 -0.94 27.12 -10.20
N SER A 13 -0.07 26.57 -11.05
CA SER A 13 0.64 25.31 -10.77
C SER A 13 1.66 25.47 -9.64
N ILE A 14 2.36 26.62 -9.58
CA ILE A 14 3.32 26.94 -8.53
C ILE A 14 2.61 27.13 -7.16
N LEU A 15 1.45 27.79 -7.13
CA LEU A 15 0.65 27.92 -5.90
C LEU A 15 0.15 26.56 -5.37
N ALA A 16 -0.29 25.66 -6.27
CA ALA A 16 -0.76 24.33 -5.88
C ALA A 16 0.35 23.45 -5.28
N MET A 17 1.58 23.53 -5.83
CA MET A 17 2.74 22.83 -5.27
C MET A 17 3.15 23.37 -3.89
N GLY A 18 3.07 24.69 -3.68
CA GLY A 18 3.36 25.31 -2.37
C GLY A 18 2.38 24.89 -1.27
N ALA A 19 1.10 24.69 -1.61
CA ALA A 19 0.08 24.26 -0.64
C ALA A 19 0.30 22.82 -0.14
N ALA A 20 0.75 21.90 -1.00
CA ALA A 20 1.07 20.53 -0.60
C ALA A 20 2.31 20.48 0.32
N ALA A 21 3.37 21.23 0.00
CA ALA A 21 4.58 21.28 0.84
C ALA A 21 4.34 21.94 2.22
N ALA A 22 3.37 22.87 2.31
CA ALA A 22 2.96 23.45 3.58
C ALA A 22 2.18 22.46 4.46
N GLN A 23 1.33 21.63 3.85
CA GLN A 23 0.54 20.62 4.57
C GLN A 23 1.41 19.51 5.16
N SER A 24 2.44 19.03 4.44
CA SER A 24 3.31 17.96 4.95
C SER A 24 4.13 18.39 6.18
N ASN A 25 4.38 19.70 6.33
CA ASN A 25 5.09 20.27 7.46
C ASN A 25 4.20 20.62 8.66
N ASP A 26 2.87 20.53 8.53
CA ASP A 26 1.93 20.77 9.63
C ASP A 26 2.13 19.70 10.75
N PRO A 27 2.49 20.09 11.98
CA PRO A 27 2.63 19.15 13.09
C PRO A 27 1.37 18.31 13.35
N ALA A 28 0.17 18.86 13.11
CA ALA A 28 -1.08 18.12 13.25
C ALA A 28 -1.24 17.02 12.19
N TYR A 29 -0.72 17.25 10.97
CA TYR A 29 -0.66 16.21 9.94
C TYR A 29 0.29 15.09 10.36
N LYS A 30 1.54 15.44 10.72
CA LYS A 30 2.58 14.47 11.11
C LYS A 30 2.11 13.58 12.25
N ASN A 31 1.64 14.19 13.35
CA ASN A 31 1.15 13.47 14.52
C ASN A 31 -0.05 12.56 14.20
N ALA A 32 -0.97 13.02 13.36
CA ALA A 32 -2.13 12.22 12.97
C ALA A 32 -1.72 11.01 12.11
N MET A 33 -0.84 11.22 11.13
CA MET A 33 -0.32 10.15 10.29
C MET A 33 0.46 9.12 11.10
N GLU A 34 1.45 9.54 11.89
CA GLU A 34 2.26 8.63 12.72
C GLU A 34 1.40 7.78 13.64
N LYS A 35 0.42 8.40 14.32
CA LYS A 35 -0.53 7.70 15.18
C LYS A 35 -1.31 6.63 14.44
N GLN A 36 -1.86 6.93 13.26
CA GLN A 36 -2.67 5.97 12.52
C GLN A 36 -1.83 4.88 11.84
N ILE A 37 -0.60 5.20 11.40
CA ILE A 37 0.32 4.20 10.84
C ILE A 37 0.68 3.18 11.93
N ALA A 38 1.02 3.65 13.14
CA ALA A 38 1.27 2.77 14.27
C ALA A 38 0.04 1.91 14.64
N ALA A 39 -1.18 2.46 14.52
CA ALA A 39 -2.41 1.72 14.77
C ALA A 39 -2.63 0.59 13.74
N VAL A 40 -2.29 0.81 12.47
CA VAL A 40 -2.34 -0.24 11.42
C VAL A 40 -1.26 -1.29 11.65
N ASP A 41 -0.02 -0.88 11.91
CA ASP A 41 1.11 -1.80 12.13
C ASP A 41 0.88 -2.76 13.33
N THR A 42 0.11 -2.33 14.31
CA THR A 42 -0.18 -3.09 15.53
C THR A 42 -1.59 -3.68 15.56
N ALA A 43 -2.36 -3.51 14.48
CA ALA A 43 -3.72 -4.03 14.40
C ALA A 43 -3.74 -5.56 14.47
N LYS A 44 -4.63 -6.09 15.30
CA LYS A 44 -4.85 -7.53 15.51
C LYS A 44 -6.24 -7.98 15.08
N THR A 45 -7.09 -7.05 14.62
CA THR A 45 -8.45 -7.36 14.20
C THR A 45 -8.86 -6.53 12.97
N PRO A 46 -9.82 -7.02 12.17
CA PRO A 46 -10.37 -6.24 11.06
C PRO A 46 -10.99 -4.92 11.51
N ALA A 47 -11.62 -4.87 12.68
CA ALA A 47 -12.26 -3.67 13.22
C ALA A 47 -11.25 -2.55 13.51
N GLN A 48 -10.06 -2.89 14.01
CA GLN A 48 -8.98 -1.92 14.22
C GLN A 48 -8.49 -1.32 12.89
N LEU A 49 -8.37 -2.14 11.85
CA LEU A 49 -8.00 -1.70 10.50
C LEU A 49 -9.06 -0.79 9.89
N VAL A 50 -10.35 -1.13 10.02
CA VAL A 50 -11.46 -0.30 9.55
C VAL A 50 -11.48 1.05 10.28
N SER A 51 -11.25 1.05 11.60
CA SER A 51 -11.19 2.28 12.40
C SER A 51 -10.03 3.19 11.94
N ALA A 52 -8.84 2.62 11.73
CA ALA A 52 -7.69 3.35 11.20
C ALA A 52 -7.95 3.86 9.78
N GLY A 53 -8.54 3.05 8.90
CA GLY A 53 -8.96 3.45 7.55
C GLY A 53 -9.87 4.66 7.56
N GLY A 54 -10.92 4.65 8.38
CA GLY A 54 -11.81 5.80 8.55
C GLY A 54 -11.10 7.03 9.14
N ALA A 55 -10.07 6.85 9.98
CA ALA A 55 -9.24 7.95 10.44
C ALA A 55 -8.37 8.54 9.32
N PHE A 56 -7.74 7.70 8.50
CA PHE A 56 -7.00 8.15 7.31
C PHE A 56 -7.90 8.88 6.31
N GLU A 57 -9.17 8.48 6.16
CA GLU A 57 -10.11 9.23 5.32
C GLU A 57 -10.32 10.66 5.79
N ARG A 58 -10.52 10.85 7.10
CA ARG A 58 -10.66 12.20 7.68
C ARG A 58 -9.38 13.01 7.50
N ILE A 59 -8.22 12.38 7.61
CA ILE A 59 -6.93 13.02 7.33
C ILE A 59 -6.83 13.40 5.85
N ALA A 60 -7.18 12.50 4.94
CA ALA A 60 -7.13 12.73 3.49
C ALA A 60 -8.07 13.87 3.06
N LEU A 61 -9.27 13.96 3.66
CA LEU A 61 -10.20 15.04 3.39
C LEU A 61 -9.71 16.40 3.90
N LYS A 62 -9.00 16.42 5.04
CA LYS A 62 -8.42 17.65 5.60
C LYS A 62 -7.15 18.09 4.84
N TYR A 63 -6.32 17.13 4.44
CA TYR A 63 -5.01 17.35 3.79
C TYR A 63 -5.03 16.80 2.36
N GLY A 64 -5.97 17.28 1.54
CA GLY A 64 -6.23 16.74 0.19
C GLY A 64 -5.08 16.87 -0.81
N GLY A 65 -4.02 17.61 -0.47
CA GLY A 65 -2.78 17.66 -1.27
C GLY A 65 -1.81 16.51 -1.00
N GLN A 66 -2.05 15.69 0.03
CA GLN A 66 -1.20 14.58 0.45
C GLN A 66 -1.75 13.25 -0.07
N TRP A 67 -0.92 12.45 -0.73
CA TRP A 67 -1.32 11.15 -1.28
C TRP A 67 -1.27 10.04 -0.23
N GLN A 68 -0.41 10.17 0.79
CA GLN A 68 -0.16 9.16 1.79
C GLN A 68 -1.41 8.79 2.60
N PRO A 69 -2.25 9.73 3.05
CA PRO A 69 -3.53 9.38 3.68
C PRO A 69 -4.41 8.52 2.76
N ALA A 70 -4.55 8.89 1.49
CA ALA A 70 -5.33 8.11 0.52
C ALA A 70 -4.77 6.69 0.32
N TYR A 71 -3.44 6.56 0.25
CA TYR A 71 -2.76 5.27 0.21
C TYR A 71 -3.13 4.41 1.42
N TYR A 72 -3.05 4.98 2.62
CA TYR A 72 -3.31 4.22 3.84
C TYR A 72 -4.78 3.89 4.04
N VAL A 73 -5.71 4.69 3.50
CA VAL A 73 -7.13 4.30 3.42
C VAL A 73 -7.27 3.00 2.61
N ALA A 74 -6.79 3.00 1.37
CA ALA A 74 -6.90 1.84 0.49
C ALA A 74 -6.18 0.61 1.06
N PHE A 75 -5.02 0.81 1.69
CA PHE A 75 -4.28 -0.23 2.38
C PHE A 75 -5.06 -0.83 3.56
N ALA A 76 -5.53 0.00 4.49
CA ALA A 76 -6.22 -0.46 5.70
C ALA A 76 -7.51 -1.23 5.37
N TYR A 77 -8.31 -0.74 4.41
CA TYR A 77 -9.51 -1.45 3.99
C TYR A 77 -9.18 -2.77 3.29
N SER A 78 -8.20 -2.81 2.39
CA SER A 78 -7.76 -4.05 1.74
C SER A 78 -7.21 -5.06 2.76
N GLN A 79 -6.42 -4.59 3.72
CA GLN A 79 -5.87 -5.42 4.78
C GLN A 79 -6.96 -5.98 5.69
N SER A 80 -8.02 -5.21 5.98
CA SER A 80 -9.15 -5.70 6.77
C SER A 80 -9.87 -6.87 6.09
N VAL A 81 -9.92 -6.88 4.76
CA VAL A 81 -10.50 -7.96 3.95
C VAL A 81 -9.58 -9.18 3.90
N LEU A 82 -8.26 -8.97 3.79
CA LEU A 82 -7.29 -10.07 3.90
C LEU A 82 -7.34 -10.75 5.27
N PHE A 83 -7.63 -9.98 6.33
CA PHE A 83 -7.79 -10.51 7.68
C PHE A 83 -9.08 -11.31 7.84
N ASN A 84 -10.20 -10.83 7.30
CA ASN A 84 -11.49 -11.53 7.33
C ASN A 84 -12.20 -11.47 5.96
N PRO A 85 -11.88 -12.39 5.03
CA PRO A 85 -12.38 -12.34 3.66
C PRO A 85 -13.84 -12.78 3.50
N LYS A 86 -14.49 -13.23 4.58
CA LYS A 86 -15.89 -13.68 4.62
C LYS A 86 -16.80 -12.75 5.42
N ASP A 87 -16.29 -11.59 5.81
CA ASP A 87 -17.06 -10.55 6.48
C ASP A 87 -18.22 -10.05 5.60
N GLU A 88 -19.38 -9.78 6.19
CA GLU A 88 -20.58 -9.33 5.45
C GLU A 88 -20.38 -7.99 4.74
N THR A 89 -19.39 -7.19 5.16
CA THR A 89 -19.10 -5.87 4.61
C THR A 89 -17.89 -5.86 3.66
N VAL A 90 -17.40 -7.03 3.21
CA VAL A 90 -16.24 -7.10 2.29
C VAL A 90 -16.43 -6.29 1.02
N GLU A 91 -17.63 -6.29 0.43
CA GLU A 91 -17.92 -5.54 -0.79
C GLU A 91 -17.79 -4.03 -0.55
N THR A 92 -18.38 -3.52 0.53
CA THR A 92 -18.26 -2.12 0.94
C THR A 92 -16.81 -1.72 1.19
N LYS A 93 -16.04 -2.57 1.90
CA LYS A 93 -14.62 -2.33 2.19
C LYS A 93 -13.77 -2.30 0.91
N LEU A 94 -14.00 -3.23 -0.02
CA LEU A 94 -13.30 -3.26 -1.31
C LEU A 94 -13.69 -2.10 -2.23
N ALA A 95 -14.96 -1.70 -2.25
CA ALA A 95 -15.41 -0.52 -2.98
C ALA A 95 -14.70 0.74 -2.46
N LYS A 96 -14.62 0.87 -1.14
CA LYS A 96 -13.89 1.96 -0.49
C LYS A 96 -12.40 1.94 -0.83
N ALA A 97 -11.76 0.78 -0.72
CA ALA A 97 -10.35 0.64 -1.07
C ALA A 97 -10.09 1.04 -2.52
N LYS A 98 -10.95 0.60 -3.46
CA LYS A 98 -10.85 0.93 -4.88
C LYS A 98 -11.00 2.43 -5.14
N GLU A 99 -11.99 3.08 -4.53
CA GLU A 99 -12.23 4.52 -4.68
C GLU A 99 -10.98 5.33 -4.31
N TRP A 100 -10.34 5.00 -3.18
CA TRP A 100 -9.16 5.71 -2.72
C TRP A 100 -7.90 5.33 -3.50
N LEU A 101 -7.79 4.08 -3.94
CA LEU A 101 -6.72 3.62 -4.83
C LEU A 101 -6.76 4.37 -6.18
N ASP A 102 -7.94 4.56 -6.76
CA ASP A 102 -8.11 5.30 -8.02
C ASP A 102 -7.76 6.78 -7.87
N LYS A 103 -8.02 7.38 -6.70
CA LYS A 103 -7.61 8.76 -6.43
C LYS A 103 -6.09 8.94 -6.49
N LEU A 104 -5.30 7.92 -6.18
CA LEU A 104 -3.83 7.99 -6.19
C LEU A 104 -3.27 8.34 -7.56
N ASP A 105 -3.95 7.97 -8.64
CA ASP A 105 -3.51 8.29 -10.01
C ASP A 105 -3.51 9.81 -10.28
N ASN A 106 -4.19 10.62 -9.45
CA ASN A 106 -4.20 12.09 -9.57
C ASN A 106 -3.04 12.78 -8.82
N PHE A 107 -2.29 12.06 -7.99
CA PHE A 107 -1.19 12.62 -7.21
C PHE A 107 0.14 12.42 -7.94
N LYS A 108 0.66 13.49 -8.55
CA LYS A 108 1.93 13.44 -9.30
C LYS A 108 3.14 13.03 -8.45
N GLU A 109 3.10 13.39 -7.16
CA GLU A 109 4.16 13.09 -6.18
C GLU A 109 4.00 11.71 -5.53
N ALA A 110 2.98 10.94 -5.89
CA ALA A 110 2.80 9.59 -5.33
C ALA A 110 3.94 8.66 -5.80
N ASP A 111 4.50 7.91 -4.86
CA ASP A 111 5.53 6.93 -5.17
C ASP A 111 4.91 5.82 -6.03
N LYS A 112 5.34 5.73 -7.30
CA LYS A 112 4.78 4.79 -8.27
C LYS A 112 5.00 3.33 -7.87
N SER A 113 6.11 3.01 -7.21
CA SER A 113 6.36 1.65 -6.72
C SER A 113 5.38 1.26 -5.63
N GLU A 114 5.14 2.15 -4.68
CA GLU A 114 4.16 1.95 -3.61
C GLU A 114 2.73 1.86 -4.14
N VAL A 115 2.36 2.70 -5.10
CA VAL A 115 1.03 2.65 -5.74
C VAL A 115 0.84 1.33 -6.49
N ALA A 116 1.82 0.88 -7.27
CA ALA A 116 1.77 -0.42 -7.95
C ALA A 116 1.67 -1.57 -6.92
N MET A 117 2.45 -1.53 -5.85
CA MET A 117 2.36 -2.52 -4.78
C MET A 117 0.97 -2.57 -4.16
N LEU A 118 0.37 -1.41 -3.88
CA LEU A 118 -0.97 -1.32 -3.32
C LEU A 118 -2.05 -1.83 -4.29
N LYS A 119 -1.90 -1.60 -5.60
CA LYS A 119 -2.76 -2.20 -6.65
C LYS A 119 -2.70 -3.72 -6.60
N GLY A 120 -1.50 -4.30 -6.53
CA GLY A 120 -1.32 -5.74 -6.36
C GLY A 120 -1.97 -6.26 -5.07
N TYR A 121 -1.82 -5.53 -3.96
CA TYR A 121 -2.41 -5.84 -2.67
C TYR A 121 -3.94 -5.82 -2.67
N TYR A 122 -4.56 -4.86 -3.37
CA TYR A 122 -5.99 -4.80 -3.58
C TYR A 122 -6.52 -6.01 -4.37
N PHE A 123 -5.85 -6.38 -5.47
CA PHE A 123 -6.24 -7.57 -6.24
C PHE A 123 -6.04 -8.86 -5.45
N MET A 124 -5.01 -8.93 -4.61
CA MET A 124 -4.84 -10.04 -3.69
C MET A 124 -6.02 -10.16 -2.72
N ALA A 125 -6.50 -9.04 -2.16
CA ALA A 125 -7.69 -9.01 -1.31
C ALA A 125 -8.96 -9.46 -2.05
N LEU A 126 -9.11 -9.12 -3.34
CA LEU A 126 -10.20 -9.64 -4.18
C LEU A 126 -10.10 -11.17 -4.35
N ILE A 127 -8.90 -11.72 -4.53
CA ILE A 127 -8.71 -13.17 -4.65
C ILE A 127 -9.14 -13.87 -3.36
N THR A 128 -8.79 -13.35 -2.19
CA THR A 128 -9.10 -14.03 -0.92
C THR A 128 -10.59 -14.15 -0.61
N THR A 129 -11.45 -13.27 -1.14
CA THR A 129 -12.91 -13.36 -0.93
C THR A 129 -13.52 -14.58 -1.61
N ASN A 130 -13.01 -14.98 -2.78
CA ASN A 130 -13.42 -16.19 -3.49
C ASN A 130 -12.26 -16.71 -4.36
N PRO A 131 -11.31 -17.49 -3.79
CA PRO A 131 -10.09 -17.88 -4.51
C PRO A 131 -10.34 -18.63 -5.81
N SER A 132 -11.37 -19.49 -5.86
CA SER A 132 -11.70 -20.27 -7.06
C SER A 132 -12.17 -19.41 -8.22
N ALA A 133 -13.04 -18.43 -7.97
CA ALA A 133 -13.55 -17.55 -9.02
C ALA A 133 -12.60 -16.38 -9.32
N ASN A 134 -12.07 -15.74 -8.27
CA ASN A 134 -11.30 -14.51 -8.37
C ASN A 134 -9.82 -14.77 -8.67
N GLY A 135 -9.29 -15.96 -8.32
CA GLY A 135 -7.91 -16.35 -8.63
C GLY A 135 -7.63 -16.26 -10.12
N GLN A 136 -8.41 -16.95 -10.95
CA GLN A 136 -8.26 -16.90 -12.41
C GLN A 136 -8.43 -15.47 -12.96
N LYS A 137 -9.32 -14.68 -12.37
CA LYS A 137 -9.66 -13.33 -12.85
C LYS A 137 -8.58 -12.28 -12.54
N TYR A 138 -7.93 -12.37 -11.37
CA TYR A 138 -7.07 -11.31 -10.85
C TYR A 138 -5.61 -11.71 -10.64
N PHE A 139 -5.25 -12.98 -10.84
CA PHE A 139 -3.88 -13.47 -10.69
C PHE A 139 -2.87 -12.64 -11.49
N ALA A 140 -3.15 -12.40 -12.78
CA ALA A 140 -2.25 -11.65 -13.64
C ALA A 140 -2.02 -10.22 -13.13
N GLN A 141 -3.05 -9.59 -12.57
CA GLN A 141 -2.98 -8.25 -12.01
C GLN A 141 -2.13 -8.22 -10.75
N VAL A 142 -2.25 -9.21 -9.85
CA VAL A 142 -1.37 -9.32 -8.67
C VAL A 142 0.09 -9.43 -9.10
N MET A 143 0.39 -10.38 -10.00
CA MET A 143 1.76 -10.63 -10.45
C MET A 143 2.37 -9.44 -11.17
N THR A 144 1.62 -8.83 -12.09
CA THR A 144 2.09 -7.69 -12.88
C THR A 144 2.38 -6.49 -11.99
N ASN A 145 1.46 -6.14 -11.10
CA ASN A 145 1.62 -4.97 -10.23
C ASN A 145 2.78 -5.14 -9.24
N TYR A 146 2.98 -6.31 -8.64
CA TYR A 146 4.14 -6.53 -7.78
C TYR A 146 5.46 -6.51 -8.55
N LYS A 147 5.53 -7.13 -9.73
CA LYS A 147 6.74 -7.09 -10.56
C LYS A 147 7.06 -5.67 -11.04
N GLU A 148 6.04 -4.91 -11.44
CA GLU A 148 6.17 -3.50 -11.81
C GLU A 148 6.67 -2.67 -10.62
N ALA A 149 6.08 -2.86 -9.44
CA ALA A 149 6.50 -2.17 -8.22
C ALA A 149 7.98 -2.44 -7.89
N ILE A 150 8.43 -3.69 -8.04
CA ILE A 150 9.85 -4.07 -7.87
C ILE A 150 10.73 -3.38 -8.92
N ALA A 151 10.29 -3.33 -10.18
CA ALA A 151 11.06 -2.70 -11.25
C ALA A 151 11.18 -1.18 -11.08
N LEU A 152 10.11 -0.52 -10.61
CA LEU A 152 10.05 0.91 -10.35
C LEU A 152 10.96 1.32 -9.19
N ASN A 153 11.02 0.52 -8.14
CA ASN A 153 11.92 0.75 -7.01
C ASN A 153 12.38 -0.60 -6.40
N PRO A 154 13.58 -1.07 -6.79
CA PRO A 154 14.13 -2.32 -6.25
C PRO A 154 14.42 -2.29 -4.75
N GLU A 155 14.54 -1.10 -4.15
CA GLU A 155 14.79 -0.89 -2.72
C GLU A 155 13.51 -0.88 -1.89
N ASN A 156 12.33 -0.85 -2.51
CA ASN A 156 11.07 -0.98 -1.78
C ASN A 156 10.92 -2.41 -1.24
N PRO A 157 10.86 -2.62 0.09
CA PRO A 157 10.77 -3.95 0.67
C PRO A 157 9.40 -4.62 0.46
N ARG A 158 8.31 -3.84 0.40
CA ARG A 158 6.93 -4.35 0.43
C ARG A 158 6.54 -5.18 -0.79
N PRO A 159 6.85 -4.78 -2.04
CA PRO A 159 6.51 -5.56 -3.23
C PRO A 159 7.06 -6.98 -3.19
N ARG A 160 8.34 -7.15 -2.81
CA ARG A 160 8.99 -8.46 -2.74
C ARG A 160 8.41 -9.29 -1.60
N LEU A 161 8.17 -8.69 -0.43
CA LEU A 161 7.51 -9.36 0.68
C LEU A 161 6.14 -9.90 0.27
N MET A 162 5.30 -9.04 -0.32
CA MET A 162 3.93 -9.42 -0.65
C MET A 162 3.84 -10.39 -1.82
N LEU A 163 4.73 -10.26 -2.81
CA LEU A 163 4.85 -11.25 -3.89
C LEU A 163 5.22 -12.63 -3.34
N ALA A 164 6.25 -12.71 -2.49
CA ALA A 164 6.67 -13.98 -1.90
C ALA A 164 5.57 -14.62 -1.04
N VAL A 165 4.83 -13.81 -0.28
CA VAL A 165 3.66 -14.27 0.48
C VAL A 165 2.57 -14.77 -0.45
N PHE A 166 2.25 -14.04 -1.52
CA PHE A 166 1.24 -14.46 -2.48
C PHE A 166 1.61 -15.79 -3.12
N GLU A 167 2.84 -15.92 -3.62
CA GLU A 167 3.35 -17.14 -4.27
C GLU A 167 3.33 -18.36 -3.34
N GLN A 168 3.69 -18.20 -2.06
CA GLN A 168 3.62 -19.30 -1.10
C GLN A 168 2.21 -19.87 -0.87
N ASN A 169 1.17 -19.08 -1.15
CA ASN A 169 -0.22 -19.51 -1.05
C ASN A 169 -0.79 -20.08 -2.36
N LEU A 170 -0.01 -20.07 -3.45
CA LEU A 170 -0.41 -20.68 -4.72
C LEU A 170 -0.17 -22.20 -4.73
N PRO A 171 -0.84 -22.94 -5.63
CA PRO A 171 -0.41 -24.28 -6.02
C PRO A 171 1.05 -24.29 -6.49
N GLU A 172 1.79 -25.35 -6.17
CA GLU A 172 3.24 -25.45 -6.42
C GLU A 172 3.63 -25.18 -7.87
N PHE A 173 2.85 -25.68 -8.84
CA PHE A 173 3.12 -25.49 -10.28
C PHE A 173 2.97 -24.04 -10.77
N LEU A 174 2.38 -23.14 -9.97
CA LEU A 174 2.26 -21.71 -10.27
C LEU A 174 3.29 -20.85 -9.53
N ARG A 175 4.06 -21.43 -8.59
CA ARG A 175 5.06 -20.68 -7.82
C ARG A 175 6.28 -20.37 -8.66
N SER A 176 6.98 -19.29 -8.30
CA SER A 176 8.33 -19.08 -8.80
C SER A 176 9.25 -20.20 -8.30
N LYS A 177 10.40 -20.36 -8.97
CA LYS A 177 11.47 -21.26 -8.52
C LYS A 177 12.39 -20.58 -7.49
N GLU A 178 12.07 -19.37 -7.06
CA GLU A 178 12.89 -18.65 -6.08
C GLU A 178 12.75 -19.31 -4.71
N ASP A 179 13.88 -19.42 -3.99
CA ASP A 179 13.85 -19.89 -2.61
C ASP A 179 13.23 -18.83 -1.71
N PHE A 180 12.16 -19.20 -1.02
CA PHE A 180 11.42 -18.28 -0.16
C PHE A 180 12.28 -17.67 0.95
N CYS A 181 13.18 -18.45 1.54
CA CYS A 181 13.99 -18.00 2.66
C CYS A 181 15.15 -17.10 2.21
N GLU A 182 15.74 -17.35 1.03
CA GLU A 182 16.65 -16.41 0.39
C GLU A 182 15.94 -15.08 0.02
N THR A 183 14.70 -15.16 -0.47
CA THR A 183 13.88 -13.96 -0.71
C THR A 183 13.60 -13.21 0.60
N MET A 184 13.29 -13.90 1.70
CA MET A 184 13.09 -13.27 3.01
C MET A 184 14.36 -12.60 3.56
N LYS A 185 15.55 -13.19 3.35
CA LYS A 185 16.83 -12.53 3.72
C LYS A 185 17.02 -11.21 2.95
N THR A 186 16.72 -11.22 1.66
CA THR A 186 16.77 -10.02 0.82
C THR A 186 15.80 -8.95 1.31
N VAL A 187 14.55 -9.33 1.58
CA VAL A 187 13.52 -8.44 2.14
C VAL A 187 13.94 -7.86 3.49
N GLY A 188 14.57 -8.66 4.36
CA GLY A 188 15.12 -8.20 5.63
C GLY A 188 16.15 -7.09 5.46
N THR A 189 17.10 -7.27 4.52
CA THR A 189 18.11 -6.26 4.20
C THR A 189 17.48 -4.96 3.70
N LEU A 190 16.39 -5.05 2.92
CA LEU A 190 15.66 -3.86 2.44
C LEU A 190 14.98 -3.12 3.60
N PHE A 191 14.32 -3.83 4.51
CA PHE A 191 13.73 -3.21 5.70
C PHE A 191 14.77 -2.61 6.67
N GLU A 192 15.96 -3.18 6.79
CA GLU A 192 17.05 -2.62 7.61
C GLU A 192 17.58 -1.29 7.05
N LYS A 193 17.58 -1.13 5.72
CA LYS A 193 17.99 0.10 5.04
C LYS A 193 16.90 1.17 4.99
N GLU A 194 15.65 0.78 5.19
CA GLU A 194 14.51 1.69 5.09
C GLU A 194 14.55 2.75 6.20
N GLN A 195 14.55 4.02 5.79
CA GLN A 195 14.37 5.14 6.69
C GLN A 195 12.89 5.42 6.87
N LYS A 196 12.38 5.29 8.09
CA LYS A 196 11.00 5.61 8.41
C LYS A 196 10.77 7.12 8.29
N SER A 197 9.91 7.51 7.38
CA SER A 197 9.42 8.88 7.23
C SER A 197 7.97 8.84 6.79
N ILE A 198 7.14 9.75 7.29
CA ILE A 198 5.75 9.95 6.84
C ILE A 198 5.63 10.29 5.36
N ASP A 199 6.71 10.68 4.70
CA ASP A 199 6.73 10.99 3.28
C ASP A 199 6.55 9.73 2.41
N LYS A 200 6.89 8.56 2.94
CA LYS A 200 6.74 7.26 2.29
C LYS A 200 5.96 6.30 3.18
N PRO A 201 5.20 5.33 2.64
CA PRO A 201 4.67 4.24 3.44
C PRO A 201 5.81 3.49 4.15
N TYR A 202 5.69 3.26 5.46
CA TYR A 202 6.72 2.58 6.26
C TYR A 202 6.19 1.38 7.08
N TRP A 203 5.08 0.79 6.64
CA TRP A 203 4.51 -0.40 7.27
C TRP A 203 5.26 -1.69 6.87
N GLY A 204 4.97 -2.79 7.56
CA GLY A 204 5.31 -4.14 7.07
C GLY A 204 6.54 -4.80 7.69
N ALA A 205 7.40 -4.06 8.39
CA ALA A 205 8.55 -4.65 9.09
C ALA A 205 8.12 -5.69 10.16
N GLY A 206 7.02 -5.44 10.87
CA GLY A 206 6.45 -6.40 11.82
C GLY A 206 5.89 -7.64 11.13
N TYR A 207 5.19 -7.46 10.01
CA TYR A 207 4.65 -8.55 9.20
C TYR A 207 5.78 -9.41 8.60
N TYR A 208 6.82 -8.77 8.06
CA TYR A 208 8.04 -9.44 7.61
C TYR A 208 8.63 -10.34 8.70
N LYS A 209 8.83 -9.83 9.92
CA LYS A 209 9.38 -10.63 11.03
C LYS A 209 8.56 -11.88 11.30
N MET A 210 7.23 -11.76 11.30
CA MET A 210 6.32 -12.89 11.48
C MET A 210 6.43 -13.90 10.33
N VAL A 211 6.49 -13.42 9.08
CA VAL A 211 6.59 -14.28 7.89
C VAL A 211 7.94 -15.00 7.84
N ALA A 212 9.03 -14.31 8.16
CA ALA A 212 10.40 -14.82 8.13
C ALA A 212 10.68 -15.88 9.21
N GLN A 213 9.88 -15.95 10.29
CA GLN A 213 10.00 -17.01 11.31
C GLN A 213 9.86 -18.42 10.72
N LYS A 214 9.14 -18.57 9.60
CA LYS A 214 9.02 -19.85 8.89
C LYS A 214 10.36 -20.40 8.39
N CYS A 215 11.36 -19.55 8.23
CA CYS A 215 12.71 -19.93 7.78
C CYS A 215 13.62 -20.40 8.92
N ALA A 216 13.22 -20.23 10.19
CA ALA A 216 14.04 -20.59 11.34
C ALA A 216 14.19 -22.10 11.56
N GLY A 217 13.41 -22.93 10.86
CA GLY A 217 13.45 -24.40 10.94
C GLY A 217 14.25 -25.11 9.84
N ASN A 218 14.76 -24.39 8.83
CA ASN A 218 15.51 -24.95 7.69
C ASN A 218 17.04 -24.84 7.89
N LYS A 219 17.54 -25.24 9.06
CA LYS A 219 18.99 -25.42 9.30
C LYS A 219 19.38 -26.87 9.15
#